data_AF-A0A7S1HH46-F1
#
_entry.id   AF-A0A7S1HH46-F1
#
_cell.length_a   1.000
_cell.length_b   1.000
_cell.length_c   1.000
_cell.angle_alpha   90.00
_cell.angle_beta   90.00
_cell.angle_gamma   90.00
#
_symmetry.space_group_name_H-M   'P 1'
#
loop_
_entity.id
_entity.type
_entity.pdbx_description
1 polymer ?
#
loop_
_entity_poly.entity_id
_entity_poly.type
_entity_poly.pdbx_seq_one_letter_code
_entity_poly.pdbx_strand_id
1 'polypeptide(L)'
;GKFTGGEELAIRMMRKRLEDDYIKVRLKARTVHLPFEEAVKWVRACGRWDSKEEWEEWIEMGEGKNTYIPSTPEAYYGPGGRGGGAEGVWKGWDYWLGTGKHAPKRKDS
;
A
#
# COMPACT_ATOMS: atom_id res chain seq x y z
N GLY A 1 -5.28 -34.37 -28.08
CA GLY A 1 -4.10 -35.25 -28.04
C GLY A 1 -3.62 -35.34 -26.60
N LYS A 2 -3.24 -36.52 -26.14
CA LYS A 2 -2.62 -36.69 -24.81
C LYS A 2 -1.12 -36.39 -24.96
N PHE A 3 -0.61 -35.46 -24.17
CA PHE A 3 0.82 -35.15 -24.15
C PHE A 3 1.60 -36.34 -23.59
N THR A 4 2.82 -36.53 -24.06
CA THR A 4 3.72 -37.58 -23.55
C THR A 4 4.22 -37.19 -22.16
N GLY A 5 4.57 -38.17 -21.31
CA GLY A 5 5.04 -37.91 -19.95
C GLY A 5 6.29 -37.00 -19.88
N GLY A 6 7.09 -36.97 -20.95
CA GLY A 6 8.23 -36.05 -21.09
C GLY A 6 7.79 -34.59 -21.36
N GLU A 7 6.77 -34.39 -22.18
CA GLU A 7 6.19 -33.07 -22.45
C GLU A 7 5.45 -32.51 -21.22
N GLU A 8 4.72 -33.36 -20.49
CA GLU A 8 4.10 -32.98 -19.22
C GLU A 8 5.13 -32.54 -18.17
N LEU A 9 6.26 -33.24 -18.08
CA LEU A 9 7.35 -32.87 -17.18
C LEU A 9 7.98 -31.53 -17.59
N ALA A 10 8.20 -31.31 -18.89
CA ALA A 10 8.72 -30.05 -19.41
C ALA A 10 7.79 -28.88 -19.11
N ILE A 11 6.47 -29.06 -19.30
CA ILE A 11 5.45 -28.05 -18.98
C ILE A 11 5.46 -27.72 -17.48
N ARG A 12 5.53 -28.74 -16.62
CA ARG A 12 5.58 -28.57 -15.17
C ARG A 12 6.84 -27.80 -14.73
N MET A 13 7.99 -28.13 -15.31
CA MET A 13 9.26 -27.46 -15.02
C MET A 13 9.27 -26.01 -15.51
N MET A 14 8.76 -25.75 -16.72
CA MET A 14 8.65 -24.41 -17.29
C MET A 14 7.76 -23.52 -16.43
N ARG A 15 6.61 -24.05 -15.99
CA ARG A 15 5.70 -23.35 -15.08
C ARG A 15 6.36 -23.04 -13.74
N LYS A 16 7.02 -24.02 -13.12
CA LYS A 16 7.74 -23.81 -11.85
C LYS A 16 8.81 -22.73 -11.98
N ARG A 17 9.57 -22.75 -13.07
CA ARG A 17 10.59 -21.72 -13.35
C ARG A 17 9.97 -20.33 -13.48
N LEU A 18 8.87 -20.20 -14.21
CA LEU A 18 8.16 -18.93 -14.36
C LEU A 18 7.63 -18.41 -13.01
N GLU A 19 7.08 -19.29 -12.18
CA GLU A 19 6.61 -18.95 -10.83
C GLU A 19 7.79 -18.53 -9.92
N ASP A 20 8.90 -19.28 -9.94
CA ASP A 20 10.09 -18.97 -9.15
C ASP A 20 10.74 -17.64 -9.61
N ASP A 21 10.82 -17.40 -10.92
CA ASP A 21 11.38 -16.16 -11.49
C ASP A 21 10.48 -14.96 -11.18
N TYR A 22 9.15 -15.13 -11.27
CA TYR A 22 8.18 -14.12 -10.86
C TYR A 22 8.31 -13.77 -9.36
N ILE A 23 8.41 -14.78 -8.50
CA ILE A 23 8.57 -14.60 -7.05
C ILE A 23 9.90 -13.90 -6.75
N LYS A 24 11.01 -14.29 -7.39
CA LYS A 24 12.32 -13.63 -7.19
C LYS A 24 12.29 -12.16 -7.60
N VAL A 25 11.66 -11.83 -8.73
CA VAL A 25 11.50 -10.43 -9.18
C VAL A 25 10.65 -9.65 -8.19
N ARG A 26 9.53 -10.22 -7.73
CA ARG A 26 8.62 -9.59 -6.75
C ARG A 26 9.28 -9.39 -5.39
N LEU A 27 10.09 -10.34 -4.92
CA LEU A 27 10.82 -10.25 -3.66
C LEU A 27 11.99 -9.26 -3.73
N LYS A 28 12.61 -9.10 -4.91
CA LYS A 28 13.68 -8.12 -5.16
C LYS A 28 13.13 -6.71 -5.37
N ALA A 29 11.88 -6.59 -5.83
CA ALA A 29 11.16 -5.33 -5.87
C ALA A 29 10.88 -4.86 -4.43
N ARG A 30 11.41 -3.68 -4.08
CA ARG A 30 11.17 -3.07 -2.77
C ARG A 30 9.68 -2.78 -2.59
N THR A 31 9.18 -2.86 -1.35
CA THR A 31 7.81 -2.46 -1.01
C THR A 31 7.55 -1.05 -1.53
N VAL A 32 6.62 -0.95 -2.50
CA VAL A 32 6.15 0.32 -3.05
C VAL A 32 4.82 0.61 -2.37
N HIS A 33 4.79 1.63 -1.51
CA HIS A 33 3.53 2.15 -1.01
C HIS A 33 2.75 2.79 -2.15
N LEU A 34 1.43 2.90 -1.99
CA LEU A 34 0.57 3.50 -3.00
C LEU A 34 0.97 4.96 -3.28
N PRO A 35 0.70 5.47 -4.49
CA PRO A 35 0.73 6.91 -4.75
C PRO A 35 -0.15 7.67 -3.75
N PHE A 36 0.22 8.90 -3.42
CA PHE A 36 -0.42 9.67 -2.34
C PHE A 36 -1.95 9.70 -2.42
N GLU A 37 -2.52 10.06 -3.58
CA GLU A 37 -3.98 10.15 -3.72
C GLU A 37 -4.69 8.78 -3.59
N GLU A 38 -4.06 7.68 -4.01
CA GLU A 38 -4.62 6.34 -3.84
C GLU A 38 -4.55 5.88 -2.37
N ALA A 39 -3.47 6.24 -1.68
CA ALA A 39 -3.33 5.97 -0.25
C ALA A 39 -4.36 6.77 0.57
N VAL A 40 -4.60 8.05 0.23
CA VAL A 40 -5.64 8.89 0.86
C VAL A 40 -7.03 8.28 0.67
N LYS A 41 -7.38 7.83 -0.55
CA LYS A 41 -8.66 7.16 -0.80
C LYS A 41 -8.83 5.94 0.11
N TRP A 42 -7.79 5.13 0.24
CA TRP A 42 -7.82 3.94 1.10
C TRP A 42 -8.03 4.31 2.57
N VAL A 43 -7.24 5.26 3.09
CA VAL A 43 -7.33 5.70 4.50
C VAL A 43 -8.72 6.24 4.83
N ARG A 44 -9.26 7.10 3.95
CA ARG A 44 -10.60 7.66 4.13
C ARG A 44 -11.70 6.61 3.99
N ALA A 45 -11.53 5.61 3.12
CA ALA A 45 -12.47 4.50 2.99
C ALA A 45 -12.50 3.60 4.23
N CYS A 46 -11.37 3.45 4.94
CA CYS A 46 -11.36 2.79 6.23
C CYS A 46 -12.17 3.58 7.27
N GLY A 47 -12.07 4.91 7.26
CA GLY A 47 -12.90 5.79 8.09
C GLY A 47 -12.71 5.59 9.59
N ARG A 48 -11.52 5.13 10.02
CA ARG A 48 -11.23 4.66 11.38
C ARG A 48 -10.58 5.69 12.31
N TRP A 49 -9.98 6.72 11.74
CA TRP A 49 -9.12 7.65 12.47
C TRP A 49 -9.56 9.08 12.19
N ASP A 50 -9.78 9.83 13.26
CA ASP A 50 -10.16 11.23 13.20
C ASP A 50 -8.99 12.16 13.62
N SER A 51 -7.88 11.60 14.11
CA SER A 51 -6.66 12.34 14.51
C SER A 51 -5.34 11.61 14.19
N LYS A 52 -4.23 12.34 14.29
CA LYS A 52 -2.87 11.78 14.14
C LYS A 52 -2.57 10.78 15.26
N GLU A 53 -3.04 11.08 16.47
CA GLU A 53 -2.80 10.28 17.66
C GLU A 53 -3.46 8.89 17.51
N GLU A 54 -4.71 8.83 17.05
CA GLU A 54 -5.41 7.56 16.79
C GLU A 54 -4.72 6.74 15.69
N TRP A 55 -4.14 7.41 14.69
CA TRP A 55 -3.35 6.75 13.66
C TRP A 55 -2.09 6.12 14.25
N GLU A 56 -1.35 6.87 15.08
CA GLU A 56 -0.11 6.39 15.70
C GLU A 56 -0.37 5.21 16.65
N GLU A 57 -1.41 5.30 17.48
CA GLU A 57 -1.86 4.20 18.33
C GLU A 57 -2.18 2.94 17.52
N TRP A 58 -2.88 3.09 16.38
CA TRP A 58 -3.19 1.96 15.50
C TRP A 58 -1.94 1.31 14.89
N ILE A 59 -0.94 2.11 14.54
CA ILE A 59 0.36 1.60 14.07
C ILE A 59 1.06 0.81 15.21
N GLU A 60 1.06 1.35 16.43
CA GLU A 60 1.71 0.74 17.60
C GLU A 60 1.06 -0.59 18.00
N MET A 61 -0.27 -0.70 17.89
CA MET A 61 -1.02 -1.94 18.13
C MET A 61 -0.69 -3.06 17.13
N GLY A 62 0.08 -2.78 16.08
CA GLY A 62 0.57 -3.79 15.13
C GLY A 62 -0.46 -4.23 14.08
N GLU A 63 -1.70 -3.73 14.14
CA GLU A 63 -2.71 -3.84 13.08
C GLU A 63 -2.34 -3.01 11.84
N GLY A 64 -1.36 -2.11 11.98
CA GLY A 64 -0.86 -1.15 11.00
C GLY A 64 -0.09 -1.68 9.79
N LYS A 65 0.06 -2.99 9.60
CA LYS A 65 0.96 -3.57 8.59
C LYS A 65 0.32 -3.76 7.22
N ASN A 66 -0.45 -2.77 6.75
CA ASN A 66 -0.76 -2.75 5.32
C ASN A 66 0.51 -2.39 4.55
N THR A 67 1.05 -3.32 3.77
CA THR A 67 2.28 -3.12 2.97
C THR A 67 2.16 -1.96 1.97
N TYR A 68 0.94 -1.57 1.62
CA TYR A 68 0.67 -0.50 0.67
C TYR A 68 0.60 0.90 1.29
N ILE A 69 0.50 1.02 2.61
CA ILE A 69 0.30 2.30 3.28
C ILE A 69 1.49 2.55 4.21
N PRO A 70 2.18 3.70 4.10
CA PRO A 70 3.30 3.99 4.99
C PRO A 70 2.80 4.25 6.40
N SER A 71 3.49 3.71 7.40
CA SER A 71 3.20 4.00 8.82
C SER A 71 3.45 5.47 9.17
N THR A 72 4.40 6.11 8.49
CA THR A 72 4.75 7.52 8.65
C THR A 72 4.51 8.26 7.31
N PRO A 73 3.26 8.60 6.97
CA PRO A 73 2.91 9.16 5.66
C PRO A 73 3.53 10.54 5.42
N GLU A 74 3.65 11.38 6.45
CA GLU A 74 4.29 12.69 6.36
C GLU A 74 5.76 12.61 5.91
N ALA A 75 6.51 11.61 6.40
CA ALA A 75 7.90 11.38 6.00
C ALA A 75 8.00 10.72 4.62
N TYR A 76 7.06 9.83 4.28
CA TYR A 76 7.09 9.12 3.01
C TYR A 76 6.70 10.02 1.82
N TYR A 77 5.67 10.85 2.00
CA TYR A 77 5.15 11.76 0.97
C TYR A 77 5.67 13.20 1.09
N GLY A 78 6.44 13.53 2.13
CA GLY A 78 7.07 14.83 2.31
C GLY A 78 8.24 15.08 1.35
N PRO A 79 8.83 16.29 1.39
CA PRO A 79 10.01 16.64 0.59
C PRO A 79 11.18 15.68 0.84
N GLY A 80 11.77 15.16 -0.24
CA GLY A 80 12.83 14.14 -0.16
C GLY A 80 12.35 12.74 0.21
N GLY A 81 11.05 12.57 0.45
CA GLY A 81 10.41 11.29 0.74
C GLY A 81 10.32 10.39 -0.50
N ARG A 82 10.33 9.06 -0.27
CA ARG A 82 10.30 8.06 -1.35
C ARG A 82 9.03 8.11 -2.22
N GLY A 83 7.92 8.60 -1.69
CA GLY A 83 6.66 8.77 -2.42
C GLY A 83 6.33 10.22 -2.77
N GLY A 84 7.09 11.19 -2.27
CA GLY A 84 6.85 12.63 -2.45
C GLY A 84 7.76 13.33 -3.46
N GLY A 85 8.91 12.73 -3.81
CA GLY A 85 9.90 13.40 -4.66
C GLY A 85 10.58 14.58 -3.95
N ALA A 86 11.30 15.42 -4.70
CA ALA A 86 12.08 16.52 -4.12
C ALA A 86 11.20 17.55 -3.38
N GLU A 87 10.07 17.93 -3.98
CA GLU A 87 9.15 18.94 -3.43
C GLU A 87 8.14 18.38 -2.41
N GLY A 88 7.91 17.07 -2.41
CA GLY A 88 6.86 16.46 -1.60
C GLY A 88 5.46 16.67 -2.17
N VAL A 89 4.53 15.80 -1.76
CA VAL A 89 3.10 15.88 -2.11
C VAL A 89 2.20 15.83 -0.87
N TRP A 90 2.79 15.82 0.31
CA TRP A 90 2.08 15.79 1.59
C TRP A 90 1.23 17.05 1.80
N LYS A 91 -0.05 16.87 2.13
CA LYS A 91 -1.03 17.96 2.32
C LYS A 91 -1.48 18.13 3.78
N GLY A 92 -0.84 17.45 4.71
CA GLY A 92 -1.20 17.46 6.14
C GLY A 92 -2.18 16.36 6.55
N TRP A 93 -2.33 16.21 7.87
CA TRP A 93 -3.12 15.15 8.50
C TRP A 93 -4.62 15.26 8.20
N ASP A 94 -5.18 16.47 8.20
CA ASP A 94 -6.57 16.71 7.84
C ASP A 94 -6.90 16.18 6.43
N TYR A 95 -6.02 16.44 5.45
CA TYR A 95 -6.20 15.89 4.11
C TYR A 95 -6.03 14.36 4.11
N TRP A 96 -5.03 13.84 4.80
CA TRP A 96 -4.77 12.40 4.85
C TRP A 96 -5.93 11.59 5.41
N LEU A 97 -6.43 12.00 6.58
CA LEU A 97 -7.52 11.33 7.30
C LEU A 97 -8.89 11.70 6.74
N GLY A 98 -8.99 12.82 6.00
CA GLY A 98 -10.26 13.36 5.55
C GLY A 98 -11.03 14.04 6.69
N THR A 99 -10.32 14.59 7.67
CA THR A 99 -10.86 15.30 8.84
C THR A 99 -10.83 16.81 8.58
N GLY A 100 -11.66 17.59 9.26
CA GLY A 100 -11.77 19.05 9.04
C GLY A 100 -12.70 19.46 7.88
N LYS A 101 -12.47 20.66 7.30
CA LYS A 101 -13.39 21.33 6.32
C LYS A 101 -13.66 20.54 5.02
N HIS A 102 -12.89 19.47 4.76
CA HIS A 102 -12.99 18.65 3.56
C HIS A 102 -13.65 17.28 3.80
N ALA A 103 -14.10 17.00 5.03
CA ALA A 103 -14.84 15.78 5.34
C ALA A 103 -16.25 15.84 4.74
N PRO A 104 -16.70 14.86 3.93
CA PRO A 104 -18.13 14.70 3.68
C PRO A 104 -18.81 14.41 5.01
N LYS A 105 -19.92 15.12 5.32
CA LYS A 105 -20.66 14.87 6.57
C LYS A 105 -21.11 13.41 6.59
N ARG A 106 -20.64 12.65 7.59
CA ARG A 106 -21.13 11.29 7.86
C ARG A 106 -22.67 11.39 8.01
N LYS A 107 -23.42 10.62 7.23
CA LYS A 107 -24.87 10.46 7.42
C LYS A 107 -25.04 9.41 8.50
N ASP A 108 -25.44 9.85 9.68
CA ASP A 108 -25.82 8.97 10.77
C ASP A 108 -26.97 8.06 10.28
N SER A 109 -26.85 6.75 10.50
CA SER A 109 -27.87 5.73 10.18
C SER A 109 -28.76 5.47 11.38
#